data_AF-A0A291DUT5-F1
#
_entry.id   AF-A0A291DUT5-F1
#
_cell.length_a   1.000
_cell.length_b   1.000
_cell.length_c   1.000
_cell.angle_alpha   90.00
_cell.angle_beta   90.00
_cell.angle_gamma   90.00
#
_symmetry.space_group_name_H-M   'P 1'
#
loop_
_entity.id
_entity.type
_entity.pdbx_description
1 polymer ?
#
loop_
_entity_poly.entity_id
_entity_poly.type
_entity_poly.pdbx_seq_one_letter_code
_entity_poly.pdbx_strand_id
1 'polypeptide(L)' 'MSLDNAPDEVKLAVDLIMLLEQHQIPTDTAIAALDIVREDFLRKQREETASR' A
#
# COMPACT_ATOMS: atom_id res chain seq x y z
N MET A 1 -7.77 -21.20 -2.25
CA MET A 1 -8.31 -20.44 -1.10
C MET A 1 -8.70 -19.08 -1.65
N SER A 2 -9.95 -18.65 -1.45
CA SER A 2 -10.43 -17.40 -2.07
C SER A 2 -10.04 -16.18 -1.23
N LEU A 3 -9.52 -15.14 -1.88
CA LEU A 3 -9.28 -13.83 -1.29
C LEU A 3 -10.58 -13.08 -0.96
N ASP A 4 -11.74 -13.58 -1.40
CA ASP A 4 -13.04 -12.92 -1.25
C ASP A 4 -13.38 -12.58 0.21
N ASN A 5 -12.93 -13.39 1.16
CA ASN A 5 -13.19 -13.20 2.60
C ASN A 5 -12.05 -12.49 3.35
N ALA A 6 -10.99 -12.07 2.66
CA ALA A 6 -9.88 -11.36 3.30
C ALA A 6 -10.29 -9.92 3.66
N PRO A 7 -9.70 -9.33 4.71
CA PRO A 7 -9.82 -7.90 4.99
C PRO A 7 -9.40 -7.05 3.79
N ASP A 8 -9.98 -5.86 3.63
CA ASP A 8 -9.75 -5.00 2.47
C ASP A 8 -8.27 -4.57 2.36
N GLU A 9 -7.61 -4.34 3.48
CA GLU A 9 -6.17 -4.03 3.53
C GLU A 9 -5.30 -5.19 3.01
N VAL A 10 -5.73 -6.43 3.24
CA VAL A 10 -5.02 -7.62 2.75
C VAL A 10 -5.22 -7.77 1.24
N LYS A 11 -6.45 -7.58 0.74
CA LYS A 11 -6.74 -7.59 -0.70
C LYS A 11 -5.93 -6.53 -1.44
N LEU A 12 -5.93 -5.30 -0.92
CA LEU A 12 -5.16 -4.20 -1.50
C LEU A 12 -3.65 -4.47 -1.50
N ALA A 13 -3.12 -5.04 -0.41
CA ALA A 13 -1.70 -5.42 -0.36
C ALA A 13 -1.36 -6.47 -1.44
N VAL A 14 -2.22 -7.47 -1.66
CA VAL A 14 -2.03 -8.46 -2.71
C VAL A 14 -2.04 -7.82 -4.10
N ASP A 15 -2.99 -6.92 -4.38
CA ASP A 15 -3.07 -6.22 -5.66
C ASP A 15 -1.83 -5.36 -5.93
N LEU A 16 -1.33 -4.66 -4.91
CA LEU A 16 -0.10 -3.87 -5.01
C LEU A 16 1.13 -4.75 -5.28
N ILE A 17 1.25 -5.89 -4.59
CA ILE A 17 2.35 -6.84 -4.83
C ILE A 17 2.29 -7.36 -6.27
N MET A 18 1.12 -7.79 -6.74
CA MET A 18 0.93 -8.26 -8.11
C MET A 18 1.31 -7.20 -9.13
N LEU A 19 0.93 -5.93 -8.91
CA LEU A 19 1.30 -4.82 -9.79
C LEU A 19 2.82 -4.63 -9.88
N LEU A 20 3.50 -4.65 -8.73
CA LEU A 20 4.95 -4.47 -8.66
C LEU A 20 5.71 -5.62 -9.32
N GLU A 21 5.25 -6.86 -9.12
CA GLU A 21 5.81 -8.05 -9.75
C GLU A 21 5.62 -8.05 -11.26
N GLN A 22 4.42 -7.69 -11.75
CA GLN A 22 4.13 -7.59 -13.19
C GLN A 22 5.05 -6.59 -13.91
N HIS A 23 5.41 -5.51 -13.23
CA HIS A 23 6.34 -4.50 -13.75
C HIS A 23 7.81 -4.81 -13.45
N GLN A 24 8.11 -5.98 -12.87
CA GLN A 24 9.46 -6.43 -12.53
C GLN A 24 10.22 -5.41 -11.68
N ILE A 25 9.52 -4.72 -10.79
CA ILE A 25 10.13 -3.71 -9.92
C ILE A 25 11.07 -4.42 -8.93
N PRO A 26 12.34 -4.01 -8.82
CA PRO A 26 13.25 -4.56 -7.82
C PRO A 26 12.70 -4.41 -6.41
N THR A 27 12.87 -5.43 -5.57
CA THR A 27 12.34 -5.44 -4.20
C THR A 27 12.76 -4.22 -3.39
N ASP A 28 14.03 -3.82 -3.47
CA ASP A 28 14.53 -2.64 -2.74
C ASP A 28 13.83 -1.35 -3.19
N THR A 29 13.59 -1.21 -4.50
CA THR A 29 12.85 -0.09 -5.07
C THR A 29 11.38 -0.10 -4.63
N ALA A 30 10.75 -1.27 -4.62
CA ALA A 30 9.38 -1.44 -4.16
C ALA A 30 9.22 -1.07 -2.68
N ILE A 31 10.14 -1.52 -1.82
CA ILE A 31 10.15 -1.17 -0.39
C ILE A 31 10.27 0.34 -0.21
N ALA A 32 11.25 0.98 -0.86
CA ALA A 32 11.44 2.43 -0.76
C ALA A 32 10.21 3.21 -1.25
N ALA A 33 9.54 2.76 -2.31
CA ALA A 33 8.30 3.37 -2.81
C ALA A 33 7.14 3.20 -1.81
N LEU A 34 6.98 2.02 -1.22
CA LEU A 34 5.95 1.75 -0.23
C LEU A 34 6.14 2.58 1.05
N ASP A 35 7.38 2.84 1.47
CA ASP A 35 7.68 3.73 2.59
C ASP A 35 7.22 5.17 2.31
N ILE A 36 7.50 5.68 1.11
CA ILE A 36 7.05 7.01 0.67
C ILE A 36 5.51 7.08 0.67
N VAL A 37 4.85 6.06 0.11
CA VAL A 37 3.38 5.97 0.10
C VAL A 37 2.82 5.96 1.53
N ARG A 38 3.42 5.18 2.43
CA ARG A 38 3.03 5.13 3.84
C ARG A 38 3.15 6.48 4.51
N GLU A 39 4.26 7.20 4.31
CA GLU A 39 4.46 8.54 4.86
C GLU A 39 3.43 9.55 4.35
N ASP A 40 3.06 9.47 3.07
CA ASP A 40 2.02 10.31 2.45
C ASP A 40 0.65 10.11 3.12
N PHE A 41 0.23 8.85 3.30
CA PHE A 41 -1.03 8.55 3.98
C PHE A 41 -1.01 8.93 5.46
N LEU A 42 0.13 8.76 6.16
CA LEU A 42 0.27 9.25 7.54
C LEU A 42 0.16 10.77 7.62
N ARG A 43 0.66 11.51 6.63
CA ARG A 43 0.49 12.96 6.55
C ARG A 43 -0.97 13.34 6.34
N LYS A 44 -1.65 12.71 5.37
CA LYS A 44 -3.09 12.92 5.12
C LYS A 44 -3.94 12.61 6.35
N GLN A 45 -3.66 11.51 7.04
CA GLN A 45 -4.36 11.16 8.29
C GLN A 45 -4.22 12.25 9.36
N ARG A 46 -3.03 12.84 9.51
CA ARG A 46 -2.80 13.97 10.43
C ARG A 46 -3.57 15.22 10.00
N GLU A 47 -3.57 15.55 8.72
CA GLU A 47 -4.32 16.69 8.16
C GLU A 47 -5.83 16.53 8.37
N GLU A 48 -6.37 15.33 8.11
CA GLU A 48 -7.79 15.00 8.37
C GLU A 48 -8.15 15.09 9.85
N THR A 49 -7.24 14.69 10.75
CA THR A 49 -7.45 14.78 12.19
C THR A 49 -7.35 16.21 12.70
N ALA A 50 -6.45 17.03 12.13
CA ALA A 50 -6.29 18.44 12.49
C ALA A 50 -7.42 19.35 11.96
N SER A 51 -8.14 18.89 10.93
CA SER A 51 -9.29 19.59 10.34
C SER A 51 -10.64 19.21 10.97
N ARG A 52 -10.66 18.32 11.97
CA ARG A 52 -11.84 17.93 12.75
C ARG A 52 -11.88 18.67 14.08
#